data_AF-A0A839NT64-F1
#
_entry.id   AF-A0A839NT64-F1
#
_cell.length_a   1.000
_cell.length_b   1.000
_cell.length_c   1.000
_cell.angle_alpha   90.00
_cell.angle_beta   90.00
_cell.angle_gamma   90.00
#
_symmetry.space_group_name_H-M   'P 1'
#
loop_
_entity.id
_entity.type
_entity.pdbx_description
1 polymer ?
#
loop_
_entity_poly.entity_id
_entity_poly.type
_entity_poly.pdbx_seq_one_letter_code
_entity_poly.pdbx_strand_id
1 'polypeptide(L)'
;MRSDMVIKCSYAGMMYSNDFQLWYTYFSRRLKMGWSPQDLSFLLGKPDHAYLDFEKLFEVPKFLLSESILLDRIYACSEVVPMEFYRERYEASTERIVRVKLVEDEVKWNYKIDIPWTFQRGEHYPVPPLLSLEEWKPEINVLMESDAMIHVRSRLEALLAGSGFEGGKSSWELFQKVRFNGSSKLIIYPRHLKSCLYQMIQKGKIVVRNVDDRYSFSTVS
;
A
#
# COMPACT_ATOMS: atom_id res chain seq x y z
N MET A 1 -16.90 -23.76 -16.58
CA MET A 1 -17.11 -24.14 -15.17
C MET A 1 -17.46 -22.87 -14.41
N ARG A 2 -18.57 -22.85 -13.67
CA ARG A 2 -18.85 -21.75 -12.74
C ARG A 2 -17.91 -21.97 -11.55
N SER A 3 -16.87 -21.14 -11.41
CA SER A 3 -16.12 -21.12 -10.15
C SER A 3 -17.10 -20.64 -9.09
N ASP A 4 -17.28 -21.44 -8.04
CA ASP A 4 -18.07 -21.02 -6.89
C ASP A 4 -17.34 -19.83 -6.26
N MET A 5 -17.86 -18.63 -6.54
CA MET A 5 -17.36 -17.39 -5.97
C MET A 5 -17.58 -17.42 -4.46
N VAL A 6 -16.55 -17.80 -3.70
CA VAL A 6 -16.60 -17.83 -2.24
C VAL A 6 -16.34 -16.43 -1.70
N ILE A 7 -17.27 -15.92 -0.90
CA ILE A 7 -17.04 -14.69 -0.13
C ILE A 7 -16.01 -15.04 0.95
N LYS A 8 -14.78 -14.52 0.78
CA LYS A 8 -13.67 -14.78 1.70
C LYS A 8 -13.81 -13.98 2.98
N CYS A 9 -14.15 -12.70 2.84
CA CYS A 9 -14.42 -11.81 3.97
C CYS A 9 -15.28 -10.62 3.55
N SER A 10 -15.97 -10.04 4.52
CA SER A 10 -16.61 -8.75 4.38
C SER A 10 -16.28 -7.89 5.59
N TYR A 11 -15.97 -6.63 5.35
CA TYR A 11 -15.68 -5.66 6.39
C TYR A 11 -16.42 -4.36 6.09
N ALA A 12 -16.68 -3.58 7.14
CA ALA A 12 -17.43 -2.35 7.07
C ALA A 12 -16.84 -1.35 8.06
N GLY A 13 -16.86 -0.07 7.69
CA GLY A 13 -16.37 1.01 8.51
C GLY A 13 -17.15 2.30 8.25
N MET A 14 -17.16 3.17 9.27
CA MET A 14 -17.72 4.52 9.17
C MET A 14 -16.66 5.46 8.60
N MET A 15 -17.04 6.26 7.60
CA MET A 15 -16.16 7.30 7.08
C MET A 15 -16.96 8.44 6.44
N TYR A 16 -16.33 9.60 6.28
CA TYR A 16 -16.86 10.70 5.47
C TYR A 16 -16.64 10.46 3.98
N SER A 17 -17.41 11.14 3.13
CA SER A 17 -17.28 11.03 1.66
C SER A 17 -15.88 11.39 1.15
N ASN A 18 -15.23 12.37 1.80
CA ASN A 18 -13.90 12.82 1.42
C ASN A 18 -12.82 11.80 1.82
N ASP A 19 -12.95 11.20 3.00
CA ASP A 19 -12.05 10.14 3.46
C ASP A 19 -12.18 8.90 2.58
N PHE A 20 -13.40 8.57 2.14
CA PHE A 20 -13.63 7.51 1.17
C PHE A 20 -12.89 7.76 -0.15
N GLN A 21 -12.90 9.00 -0.64
CA GLN A 21 -12.20 9.36 -1.88
C GLN A 21 -10.68 9.13 -1.76
N LEU A 22 -10.08 9.53 -0.64
CA LEU A 22 -8.66 9.31 -0.36
C LEU A 22 -8.37 7.81 -0.15
N TRP A 23 -9.17 7.12 0.64
CA TRP A 23 -9.06 5.68 0.86
C TRP A 23 -9.11 4.90 -0.45
N TYR A 24 -10.10 5.18 -1.30
CA TYR A 24 -10.23 4.54 -2.61
C TYR A 24 -9.03 4.83 -3.52
N THR A 25 -8.53 6.08 -3.47
CA THR A 25 -7.34 6.47 -4.23
C THR A 25 -6.13 5.63 -3.84
N TYR A 26 -5.82 5.54 -2.54
CA TYR A 26 -4.68 4.74 -2.08
C TYR A 26 -4.88 3.23 -2.31
N PHE A 27 -6.10 2.73 -2.09
CA PHE A 27 -6.45 1.35 -2.35
C PHE A 27 -6.24 0.98 -3.84
N SER A 28 -6.77 1.78 -4.76
CA SER A 28 -6.60 1.55 -6.20
C SER A 28 -5.14 1.68 -6.65
N ARG A 29 -4.35 2.60 -6.07
CA ARG A 29 -2.92 2.73 -6.34
C ARG A 29 -2.13 1.50 -5.87
N ARG A 30 -2.42 0.97 -4.68
CA ARG A 30 -1.80 -0.27 -4.20
C ARG A 30 -2.02 -1.40 -5.20
N LEU A 31 -3.28 -1.60 -5.62
CA LEU A 31 -3.64 -2.63 -6.58
C LEU A 31 -2.89 -2.49 -7.90
N LYS A 32 -2.78 -1.26 -8.44
CA LYS A 32 -1.99 -0.98 -9.66
C LYS A 32 -0.50 -1.30 -9.51
N MET A 33 0.07 -1.07 -8.32
CA MET A 33 1.48 -1.36 -8.04
C MET A 33 1.76 -2.83 -7.73
N GLY A 34 0.72 -3.66 -7.54
CA GLY A 34 0.87 -5.07 -7.15
C GLY A 34 1.48 -5.27 -5.76
N TRP A 35 1.45 -4.24 -4.92
CA TRP A 35 2.01 -4.30 -3.56
C TRP A 35 1.01 -4.94 -2.62
N SER A 36 1.49 -5.77 -1.70
CA SER A 36 0.67 -6.27 -0.60
C SER A 36 0.46 -5.18 0.46
N PRO A 37 -0.56 -5.28 1.33
CA PRO A 37 -0.73 -4.35 2.44
C PRO A 37 0.51 -4.32 3.36
N GLN A 38 1.18 -5.46 3.54
CA GLN A 38 2.41 -5.58 4.32
C GLN A 38 3.58 -4.82 3.69
N ASP A 39 3.66 -4.80 2.35
CA ASP A 39 4.67 -4.02 1.63
C ASP A 39 4.55 -2.52 1.97
N LEU A 40 3.32 -1.99 2.00
CA LEU A 40 3.06 -0.59 2.33
C LEU A 40 3.29 -0.28 3.80
N SER A 41 2.83 -1.14 4.72
CA SER A 41 3.14 -1.02 6.15
C SER A 41 4.66 -0.90 6.36
N PHE A 42 5.44 -1.75 5.69
CA PHE A 42 6.88 -1.72 5.74
C PHE A 42 7.46 -0.40 5.19
N LEU A 43 7.00 0.08 4.03
CA LEU A 43 7.47 1.35 3.46
C LEU A 43 7.15 2.57 4.35
N LEU A 44 6.01 2.54 5.04
CA LEU A 44 5.65 3.56 6.05
C LEU A 44 6.48 3.46 7.33
N GLY A 45 7.25 2.37 7.50
CA GLY A 45 8.02 2.09 8.71
C GLY A 45 7.14 1.64 9.88
N LYS A 46 5.95 1.08 9.60
CA LYS A 46 4.96 0.66 10.59
C LYS A 46 4.89 -0.87 10.72
N PRO A 47 4.27 -1.40 11.78
CA PRO A 47 3.98 -2.83 11.90
C PRO A 47 3.17 -3.36 10.73
N ASP A 48 3.32 -4.65 10.41
CA ASP A 48 2.77 -5.28 9.20
C ASP A 48 1.26 -5.10 9.01
N HIS A 49 0.49 -5.00 10.10
CA HIS A 49 -0.95 -4.83 10.07
C HIS A 49 -1.43 -3.38 9.88
N ALA A 50 -0.57 -2.36 10.05
CA ALA A 50 -0.99 -0.96 10.10
C ALA A 50 -1.74 -0.50 8.85
N TYR A 51 -1.21 -0.80 7.65
CA TYR A 51 -1.88 -0.47 6.41
C TYR A 51 -3.07 -1.41 6.12
N LEU A 52 -3.00 -2.67 6.57
CA LEU A 52 -4.11 -3.63 6.44
C LEU A 52 -5.34 -3.17 7.22
N ASP A 53 -5.16 -2.61 8.42
CA ASP A 53 -6.24 -2.08 9.24
C ASP A 53 -6.89 -0.87 8.56
N PHE A 54 -6.08 0.03 8.00
CA PHE A 54 -6.56 1.11 7.14
C PHE A 54 -7.37 0.59 5.94
N GLU A 55 -6.90 -0.43 5.22
CA GLU A 55 -7.66 -1.04 4.13
C GLU A 55 -8.97 -1.67 4.60
N LYS A 56 -8.97 -2.27 5.81
CA LYS A 56 -10.15 -2.85 6.45
C LYS A 56 -11.08 -1.81 7.09
N LEU A 57 -10.88 -0.53 6.78
CA LEU A 57 -11.71 0.60 7.20
C LEU A 57 -11.65 0.89 8.71
N PHE A 58 -10.55 0.52 9.38
CA PHE A 58 -10.33 0.81 10.79
C PHE A 58 -9.59 2.15 10.97
N GLU A 59 -10.17 3.06 11.78
CA GLU A 59 -9.62 4.39 12.09
C GLU A 59 -9.11 5.20 10.87
N VAL A 60 -9.79 5.09 9.72
CA VAL A 60 -9.39 5.71 8.45
C VAL A 60 -9.04 7.20 8.57
N PRO A 61 -9.85 8.06 9.21
CA PRO A 61 -9.56 9.49 9.27
C PRO A 61 -8.24 9.79 9.99
N LYS A 62 -8.00 9.09 11.11
CA LYS A 62 -6.78 9.24 11.91
C LYS A 62 -5.54 8.80 11.13
N PHE A 63 -5.63 7.69 10.42
CA PHE A 63 -4.55 7.21 9.57
C PHE A 63 -4.23 8.18 8.42
N LEU A 64 -5.27 8.71 7.75
CA LEU A 64 -5.10 9.68 6.66
C LEU A 64 -4.43 10.98 7.14
N LEU A 65 -4.78 11.46 8.34
CA LEU A 65 -4.16 12.65 8.93
C LEU A 65 -2.66 12.46 9.17
N SER A 66 -2.22 11.27 9.60
CA SER A 66 -0.81 11.02 9.90
C SER A 66 0.03 10.59 8.69
N GLU A 67 -0.55 9.83 7.75
CA GLU A 67 0.23 9.10 6.73
C GLU A 67 0.01 9.57 5.28
N SER A 68 -1.03 10.36 4.98
CA SER A 68 -1.36 10.78 3.60
C SER A 68 -0.17 11.41 2.84
N ILE A 69 0.55 12.33 3.49
CA ILE A 69 1.72 13.00 2.89
C ILE A 69 2.82 12.00 2.54
N LEU A 70 3.06 11.00 3.39
CA LEU A 70 4.07 9.99 3.12
C LEU A 70 3.61 9.03 2.02
N LEU A 71 2.33 8.67 2.01
CA LEU A 71 1.75 7.86 0.93
C LEU A 71 1.89 8.55 -0.42
N ASP A 72 1.60 9.85 -0.50
CA ASP A 72 1.78 10.63 -1.73
C ASP A 72 3.24 10.65 -2.18
N ARG A 73 4.19 10.72 -1.24
CA ARG A 73 5.63 10.60 -1.55
C ARG A 73 6.00 9.20 -2.03
N ILE A 74 5.47 8.14 -1.40
CA ILE A 74 5.73 6.75 -1.77
C ILE A 74 5.23 6.47 -3.20
N TYR A 75 4.02 6.94 -3.51
CA TYR A 75 3.44 6.80 -4.85
C TYR A 75 3.95 7.82 -5.87
N ALA A 76 4.70 8.83 -5.42
CA ALA A 76 5.11 9.99 -6.22
C ALA A 76 3.93 10.66 -6.96
N CYS A 77 2.75 10.68 -6.33
CA CYS A 77 1.50 11.17 -6.91
C CYS A 77 0.58 11.66 -5.80
N SER A 78 0.18 12.93 -5.86
CA SER A 78 -0.81 13.54 -4.96
C SER A 78 -2.21 13.63 -5.58
N GLU A 79 -2.38 13.23 -6.84
CA GLU A 79 -3.63 13.36 -7.57
C GLU A 79 -4.70 12.37 -7.08
N VAL A 80 -5.73 12.90 -6.45
CA VAL A 80 -6.84 12.11 -5.94
C VAL A 80 -7.75 11.70 -7.11
N VAL A 81 -8.28 10.48 -7.08
CA VAL A 81 -9.29 10.04 -8.07
C VAL A 81 -10.48 11.01 -7.97
N PRO A 82 -10.83 11.74 -9.03
CA PRO A 82 -11.88 12.74 -8.96
C PRO A 82 -13.22 12.03 -8.72
N MET A 83 -13.90 12.43 -7.64
CA MET A 83 -15.22 11.92 -7.28
C MET A 83 -16.09 13.07 -6.83
N GLU A 84 -17.29 13.15 -7.37
CA GLU A 84 -18.30 14.09 -6.89
C GLU A 84 -19.52 13.32 -6.38
N PHE A 85 -19.84 13.56 -5.11
CA PHE A 85 -20.98 12.96 -4.44
C PHE A 85 -22.17 13.91 -4.56
N TYR A 86 -23.33 13.33 -4.86
CA TYR A 86 -24.59 14.06 -4.78
C TYR A 86 -24.83 14.45 -3.32
N ARG A 87 -25.18 15.71 -3.11
CA ARG A 87 -25.57 16.24 -1.80
C ARG A 87 -26.90 16.94 -1.92
N GLU A 88 -27.86 16.58 -1.07
CA GLU A 88 -29.10 17.33 -0.97
C GLU A 88 -28.84 18.72 -0.37
N ARG A 89 -29.71 19.69 -0.66
CA ARG A 89 -29.51 21.11 -0.31
C ARG A 89 -29.26 21.39 1.18
N TYR A 90 -29.66 20.47 2.07
CA TYR A 90 -29.53 20.60 3.51
C TYR A 90 -28.77 19.42 4.15
N GLU A 91 -28.10 18.60 3.34
CA GLU A 91 -27.37 17.43 3.82
C GLU A 91 -26.05 17.86 4.46
N ALA A 92 -25.92 17.62 5.77
CA ALA A 92 -24.67 17.80 6.48
C ALA A 92 -23.67 16.70 6.09
N SER A 93 -22.37 17.00 6.21
CA SER A 93 -21.34 15.96 6.06
C SER A 93 -21.44 15.00 7.25
N THR A 94 -22.05 13.84 7.01
CA THR A 94 -22.20 12.77 8.00
C THR A 94 -21.32 11.59 7.64
N GLU A 95 -20.73 10.95 8.63
CA GLU A 95 -20.11 9.64 8.45
C GLU A 95 -21.18 8.62 8.06
N ARG A 96 -20.85 7.74 7.13
CA ARG A 96 -21.73 6.65 6.71
C ARG A 96 -20.96 5.35 6.59
N ILE A 97 -21.70 4.24 6.65
CA ILE A 97 -21.13 2.89 6.55
C ILE A 97 -20.76 2.63 5.09
N VAL A 98 -19.47 2.40 4.83
CA VAL A 98 -18.97 1.78 3.60
C VAL A 98 -18.70 0.32 3.87
N ARG A 99 -19.08 -0.56 2.93
CA ARG A 99 -18.84 -2.00 3.05
C ARG A 99 -17.97 -2.48 1.90
N VAL A 100 -17.05 -3.38 2.19
CA VAL A 100 -16.24 -4.04 1.18
C VAL A 100 -16.42 -5.54 1.32
N LYS A 101 -16.65 -6.21 0.21
CA LYS A 101 -16.77 -7.66 0.09
C LYS A 101 -15.61 -8.16 -0.75
N LEU A 102 -14.82 -9.06 -0.19
CA LEU A 102 -13.77 -9.77 -0.90
C LEU A 102 -14.31 -11.10 -1.37
N VAL A 103 -14.43 -11.25 -2.68
CA VAL A 103 -14.78 -12.50 -3.34
C VAL A 103 -13.50 -13.11 -3.88
N GLU A 104 -13.20 -14.32 -3.45
CA GLU A 104 -12.03 -15.04 -3.93
C GLU A 104 -12.40 -15.87 -5.16
N ASP A 105 -11.59 -15.73 -6.19
CA ASP A 105 -11.54 -16.61 -7.36
C ASP A 105 -10.24 -17.41 -7.33
N GLU A 106 -10.09 -18.43 -8.17
CA GLU A 106 -8.89 -19.28 -8.21
C GLU A 106 -7.62 -18.45 -8.47
N VAL A 107 -7.72 -17.47 -9.38
CA VAL A 107 -6.59 -16.68 -9.89
C VAL A 107 -6.58 -15.24 -9.36
N LYS A 108 -7.72 -14.75 -8.87
CA LYS A 108 -7.90 -13.33 -8.53
C LYS A 108 -8.64 -13.14 -7.21
N TRP A 109 -8.47 -11.96 -6.64
CA TRP A 109 -9.33 -11.41 -5.61
C TRP A 109 -10.16 -10.28 -6.19
N ASN A 110 -11.48 -10.36 -5.99
CA ASN A 110 -12.43 -9.38 -6.47
C ASN A 110 -12.99 -8.60 -5.27
N TYR A 111 -12.70 -7.30 -5.21
CA TYR A 111 -13.21 -6.39 -4.21
C TYR A 111 -14.47 -5.72 -4.72
N LYS A 112 -15.59 -5.90 -4.03
CA LYS A 112 -16.85 -5.18 -4.30
C LYS A 112 -17.10 -4.19 -3.18
N ILE A 113 -17.20 -2.92 -3.53
CA ILE A 113 -17.37 -1.81 -2.61
C ILE A 113 -18.82 -1.34 -2.68
N ASP A 114 -19.54 -1.43 -1.58
CA ASP A 114 -20.88 -0.90 -1.43
C ASP A 114 -20.77 0.43 -0.67
N ILE A 115 -21.14 1.53 -1.33
CA ILE A 115 -21.15 2.88 -0.74
C ILE A 115 -22.59 3.37 -0.50
N PRO A 116 -22.80 4.21 0.53
CA PRO A 116 -24.11 4.78 0.84
C PRO A 116 -24.40 6.09 0.11
N TRP A 117 -23.43 6.65 -0.62
CA TRP A 117 -23.58 7.88 -1.39
C TRP A 117 -23.86 7.58 -2.86
N THR A 118 -24.58 8.49 -3.52
CA THR A 118 -24.77 8.49 -4.97
C THR A 118 -23.78 9.45 -5.64
N PHE A 119 -23.22 9.04 -6.76
CA PHE A 119 -22.34 9.91 -7.55
C PHE A 119 -23.15 10.88 -8.40
N GLN A 120 -22.66 12.11 -8.55
CA GLN A 120 -23.22 13.04 -9.54
C GLN A 120 -22.94 12.53 -10.95
N ARG A 121 -23.86 12.76 -11.88
CA ARG A 121 -23.75 12.34 -13.28
C ARG A 121 -24.11 13.51 -14.20
N GLY A 122 -23.34 13.72 -15.24
CA GLY A 122 -23.54 14.78 -16.24
C GLY A 122 -22.25 15.08 -17.00
N GLU A 123 -22.32 15.88 -18.07
CA GLU A 123 -21.16 16.23 -18.91
C GLU A 123 -20.10 17.05 -18.16
N HIS A 124 -20.49 17.77 -17.11
CA HIS A 124 -19.60 18.60 -16.29
C HIS A 124 -19.00 17.86 -15.09
N TYR A 125 -19.43 16.62 -14.82
CA TYR A 125 -19.03 15.87 -13.63
C TYR A 125 -18.06 14.73 -14.00
N PRO A 126 -17.12 14.38 -13.08
CA PRO A 126 -16.20 13.28 -13.34
C PRO A 126 -16.95 11.95 -13.49
N VAL A 127 -16.39 11.06 -14.31
CA VAL A 127 -16.93 9.71 -14.49
C VAL A 127 -16.87 8.97 -13.16
N PRO A 128 -17.98 8.37 -12.68
CA PRO A 128 -17.99 7.62 -11.42
C PRO A 128 -16.92 6.51 -11.39
N PRO A 129 -16.23 6.34 -10.26
CA PRO A 129 -15.20 5.30 -10.13
C PRO A 129 -15.82 3.90 -10.16
N LEU A 130 -15.01 2.93 -10.61
CA LEU A 130 -15.39 1.53 -10.56
C LEU A 130 -15.37 1.04 -9.11
N LEU A 131 -16.54 0.64 -8.60
CA LEU A 131 -16.67 0.07 -7.24
C LEU A 131 -16.36 -1.43 -7.18
N SER A 132 -15.95 -2.02 -8.31
CA SER A 132 -15.42 -3.38 -8.38
C SER A 132 -13.98 -3.31 -8.86
N LEU A 133 -13.07 -3.83 -8.05
CA LEU A 133 -11.63 -3.80 -8.29
C LEU A 133 -11.08 -5.22 -8.24
N GLU A 134 -10.11 -5.50 -9.10
CA GLU A 134 -9.49 -6.82 -9.22
C GLU A 134 -8.02 -6.75 -8.77
N GLU A 135 -7.61 -7.77 -8.02
CA GLU A 135 -6.22 -8.03 -7.67
C GLU A 135 -5.84 -9.41 -8.16
N TRP A 136 -4.83 -9.49 -9.01
CA TRP A 136 -4.28 -10.78 -9.42
C TRP A 136 -3.47 -11.37 -8.27
N LYS A 137 -3.70 -12.66 -7.97
CA LYS A 137 -2.83 -13.36 -7.02
C LYS A 137 -1.41 -13.36 -7.60
N PRO A 138 -0.38 -13.10 -6.77
CA PRO A 138 0.98 -13.07 -7.26
C PRO A 138 1.36 -14.45 -7.83
N GLU A 139 1.67 -14.52 -9.11
CA GLU A 139 2.33 -15.70 -9.69
C GLU A 139 3.75 -15.76 -9.13
N ILE A 140 4.01 -16.75 -8.27
CA ILE A 140 5.31 -16.92 -7.64
C ILE A 140 6.26 -17.55 -8.67
N ASN A 141 6.96 -16.70 -9.43
CA ASN A 141 8.10 -17.13 -10.22
C ASN A 141 9.36 -17.13 -9.35
N VAL A 142 9.73 -18.32 -8.85
CA VAL A 142 10.87 -18.53 -7.94
C VAL A 142 12.18 -17.94 -8.49
N LEU A 143 12.39 -18.02 -9.81
CA LEU A 143 13.61 -17.48 -10.44
C LEU A 143 13.65 -15.96 -10.36
N MET A 144 12.53 -15.29 -10.70
CA MET A 144 12.45 -13.83 -10.63
C MET A 144 12.59 -13.31 -9.20
N GLU A 145 12.02 -14.03 -8.23
CA GLU A 145 12.15 -13.70 -6.81
C GLU A 145 13.60 -13.85 -6.33
N SER A 146 14.28 -14.92 -6.73
CA SER A 146 15.71 -15.12 -6.45
C SER A 146 16.57 -14.00 -7.03
N ASP A 147 16.37 -13.65 -8.30
CA ASP A 147 17.12 -12.57 -8.97
C ASP A 147 16.89 -11.22 -8.30
N ALA A 148 15.64 -10.94 -7.89
CA ALA A 148 15.30 -9.72 -7.17
C ALA A 148 16.02 -9.65 -5.82
N MET A 149 16.06 -10.76 -5.08
CA MET A 149 16.75 -10.86 -3.79
C MET A 149 18.27 -10.69 -3.94
N ILE A 150 18.87 -11.27 -4.98
CA ILE A 150 20.32 -11.13 -5.26
C ILE A 150 20.64 -9.66 -5.57
N HIS A 151 19.87 -9.01 -6.43
CA HIS A 151 20.04 -7.59 -6.76
C HIS A 151 19.94 -6.71 -5.52
N VAL A 152 18.88 -6.88 -4.72
CA VAL A 152 18.66 -6.10 -3.49
C VAL A 152 19.82 -6.31 -2.51
N ARG A 153 20.25 -7.56 -2.29
CA ARG A 153 21.37 -7.87 -1.39
C ARG A 153 22.65 -7.16 -1.84
N SER A 154 23.01 -7.26 -3.12
CA SER A 154 24.19 -6.60 -3.67
C SER A 154 24.16 -5.08 -3.45
N ARG A 155 23.00 -4.45 -3.67
CA ARG A 155 22.82 -3.01 -3.42
C ARG A 155 22.93 -2.64 -1.94
N LEU A 156 22.36 -3.44 -1.05
CA LEU A 156 22.47 -3.19 0.39
C LEU A 156 23.90 -3.37 0.90
N GLU A 157 24.65 -4.34 0.37
CA GLU A 157 26.07 -4.52 0.72
C GLU A 157 26.92 -3.34 0.25
N ALA A 158 26.67 -2.83 -0.95
CA ALA A 158 27.31 -1.60 -1.43
C ALA A 158 26.97 -0.38 -0.55
N LEU A 159 25.71 -0.25 -0.13
CA LEU A 159 25.29 0.81 0.80
C LEU A 159 25.94 0.67 2.17
N LEU A 160 26.11 -0.57 2.67
CA LEU A 160 26.79 -0.82 3.93
C LEU A 160 28.27 -0.43 3.88
N ALA A 161 28.95 -0.72 2.77
CA ALA A 161 30.36 -0.38 2.57
C ALA A 161 30.59 1.15 2.43
N GLY A 162 29.66 1.87 1.80
CA GLY A 162 29.78 3.31 1.51
C GLY A 162 29.00 4.22 2.44
N SER A 163 28.97 3.93 3.75
CA SER A 163 28.27 4.74 4.78
C SER A 163 26.78 5.03 4.55
N GLY A 164 26.11 4.27 3.69
CA GLY A 164 24.73 4.51 3.27
C GLY A 164 23.68 4.37 4.37
N PHE A 165 24.04 3.79 5.51
CA PHE A 165 23.23 3.60 6.73
C PHE A 165 23.59 4.58 7.86
N GLU A 166 24.53 5.51 7.65
CA GLU A 166 24.83 6.55 8.64
C GLU A 166 23.61 7.45 8.88
N GLY A 167 23.41 7.81 10.16
CA GLY A 167 22.29 8.65 10.60
C GLY A 167 20.93 7.95 10.67
N GLY A 168 20.85 6.64 10.37
CA GLY A 168 19.59 5.92 10.27
C GLY A 168 18.84 6.24 8.97
N LYS A 169 18.30 5.20 8.34
CA LYS A 169 17.51 5.33 7.09
C LYS A 169 16.16 4.68 7.24
N SER A 170 15.13 5.33 6.71
CA SER A 170 13.79 4.78 6.64
C SER A 170 13.69 3.67 5.59
N SER A 171 12.69 2.79 5.74
CA SER A 171 12.37 1.75 4.75
C SER A 171 12.17 2.34 3.34
N TRP A 172 11.49 3.47 3.25
CA TRP A 172 11.21 4.14 1.98
C TRP A 172 12.49 4.64 1.28
N GLU A 173 13.38 5.32 2.00
CA GLU A 173 14.64 5.81 1.44
C GLU A 173 15.52 4.66 0.93
N LEU A 174 15.60 3.57 1.71
CA LEU A 174 16.32 2.37 1.29
C LEU A 174 15.68 1.75 0.05
N PHE A 175 14.35 1.70 -0.01
CA PHE A 175 13.62 1.18 -1.16
C PHE A 175 13.90 1.98 -2.42
N GLN A 176 13.92 3.31 -2.33
CA GLN A 176 14.29 4.16 -3.46
C GLN A 176 15.70 3.87 -3.99
N LYS A 177 16.66 3.56 -3.11
CA LYS A 177 18.04 3.25 -3.52
C LYS A 177 18.18 1.87 -4.17
N VAL A 178 17.36 0.90 -3.80
CA VAL A 178 17.47 -0.48 -4.33
C VAL A 178 16.53 -0.77 -5.52
N ARG A 179 15.40 -0.06 -5.63
CA ARG A 179 14.38 -0.34 -6.65
C ARG A 179 14.84 -0.08 -8.08
N PHE A 180 15.78 0.85 -8.27
CA PHE A 180 16.32 1.18 -9.59
C PHE A 180 17.47 0.24 -9.94
N ASN A 181 17.28 -0.57 -10.98
CA ASN A 181 18.23 -1.59 -11.42
C ASN A 181 18.83 -1.30 -12.81
N GLY A 182 18.44 -0.19 -13.47
CA GLY A 182 18.85 0.14 -14.83
C GLY A 182 18.42 -0.88 -15.90
N SER A 183 17.68 -1.94 -15.52
CA SER A 183 17.33 -3.10 -16.33
C SER A 183 15.81 -3.32 -16.29
N SER A 184 15.14 -3.08 -17.40
CA SER A 184 13.67 -3.00 -17.49
C SER A 184 12.89 -4.29 -17.17
N LYS A 185 13.56 -5.43 -16.95
CA LYS A 185 12.92 -6.74 -16.78
C LYS A 185 12.75 -7.19 -15.33
N LEU A 186 13.52 -6.65 -14.39
CA LEU A 186 13.49 -7.10 -12.99
C LEU A 186 12.60 -6.18 -12.16
N ILE A 187 11.54 -6.73 -11.56
CA ILE A 187 10.61 -5.98 -10.70
C ILE A 187 11.02 -6.20 -9.24
N ILE A 188 11.29 -5.09 -8.53
CA ILE A 188 11.65 -5.12 -7.11
C ILE A 188 10.46 -4.66 -6.26
N TYR A 189 9.96 -5.55 -5.40
CA TYR A 189 8.92 -5.24 -4.41
C TYR A 189 9.51 -4.92 -3.03
N PRO A 190 8.78 -4.18 -2.18
CA PRO A 190 9.23 -3.84 -0.83
C PRO A 190 9.54 -5.08 0.04
N ARG A 191 8.80 -6.18 -0.10
CA ARG A 191 9.07 -7.47 0.56
C ARG A 191 10.48 -8.00 0.31
N HIS A 192 11.04 -7.79 -0.90
CA HIS A 192 12.40 -8.23 -1.20
C HIS A 192 13.42 -7.47 -0.34
N LEU A 193 13.24 -6.14 -0.24
CA LEU A 193 14.03 -5.30 0.65
C LEU A 193 13.87 -5.72 2.11
N LYS A 194 12.63 -5.87 2.59
CA LYS A 194 12.32 -6.29 3.97
C LYS A 194 13.04 -7.59 4.33
N SER A 195 12.93 -8.62 3.48
CA SER A 195 13.59 -9.91 3.67
C SER A 195 15.11 -9.80 3.74
N CYS A 196 15.73 -9.01 2.85
CA CYS A 196 17.18 -8.78 2.89
C CYS A 196 17.63 -8.01 4.14
N LEU A 197 16.88 -6.98 4.56
CA LEU A 197 17.20 -6.23 5.78
C LEU A 197 17.10 -7.12 7.02
N TYR A 198 16.09 -7.98 7.10
CA TYR A 198 15.94 -8.91 8.23
C TYR A 198 17.09 -9.92 8.28
N GLN A 199 17.55 -10.42 7.13
CA GLN A 199 18.76 -11.25 7.06
C GLN A 199 20.01 -10.48 7.53
N MET A 200 20.14 -9.18 7.23
CA MET A 200 21.26 -8.36 7.69
C MET A 200 21.21 -8.10 9.20
N ILE A 201 20.01 -7.89 9.75
CA ILE A 201 19.78 -7.76 11.20
C ILE A 201 20.15 -9.07 11.90
N GLN A 202 19.69 -10.21 11.38
CA GLN A 202 20.02 -11.53 11.92
C GLN A 202 21.53 -11.80 11.93
N LYS A 203 22.25 -11.30 10.93
CA LYS A 203 23.72 -11.37 10.84
C LYS A 203 24.45 -10.31 11.68
N GLY A 204 23.73 -9.46 12.41
CA GLY A 204 24.31 -8.39 13.22
C GLY A 204 25.03 -7.30 12.42
N LYS A 205 24.70 -7.12 11.12
CA LYS A 205 25.32 -6.07 10.28
C LYS A 205 24.68 -4.70 10.47
N ILE A 206 23.38 -4.69 10.77
CA ILE A 206 22.58 -3.48 10.99
C ILE A 206 21.63 -3.71 12.17
N VAL A 207 21.13 -2.63 12.74
CA VAL A 207 20.06 -2.63 13.75
C VAL A 207 18.85 -1.86 13.24
N VAL A 208 17.67 -2.24 13.72
CA VAL A 208 16.44 -1.47 13.54
C VAL A 208 16.10 -0.76 14.86
N ARG A 209 15.74 0.51 14.76
CA ARG A 209 15.24 1.32 15.88
C ARG A 209 13.90 1.92 15.49
N ASN A 210 13.05 2.17 16.48
CA ASN A 210 11.87 2.99 16.29
C ASN A 210 12.26 4.45 16.59
N VAL A 211 12.13 5.32 15.58
CA VAL A 211 12.35 6.76 15.67
C VAL A 211 11.07 7.43 15.19
N ASP A 212 10.45 8.25 16.03
CA ASP A 212 9.19 8.95 15.73
C ASP A 212 8.08 8.03 15.19
N ASP A 213 7.91 6.88 15.85
CA ASP A 213 6.95 5.85 15.49
C ASP A 213 7.16 5.22 14.09
N ARG A 214 8.43 5.17 13.64
CA ARG A 214 8.82 4.57 12.36
C ARG A 214 10.11 3.76 12.47
N TYR A 215 10.22 2.71 11.66
CA TYR A 215 11.45 1.93 11.53
C TYR A 215 12.56 2.74 10.86
N SER A 216 13.71 2.79 11.54
CA SER A 216 14.97 3.35 11.06
C SER A 216 16.08 2.31 11.17
N PHE A 217 16.83 2.13 10.09
CA PHE A 217 17.90 1.15 9.97
C PHE A 217 19.27 1.84 9.99
N SER A 218 20.16 1.41 10.87
CA SER A 218 21.53 1.93 10.98
C SER A 218 22.55 0.81 11.13
N THR A 219 23.83 1.11 10.90
CA THR A 219 24.92 0.19 11.25
C THR A 219 24.94 -0.11 12.74
N VAL A 220 25.48 -1.28 13.09
CA VAL A 220 25.82 -1.59 14.48
C VAL A 220 27.06 -0.76 14.83
N SER A 221 26.86 0.26 15.66
CA SER A 221 27.92 1.06 16.27
C SER A 221 28.61 0.28 17.38
#